data_AF-A0A1R2AQZ1-F1
#
_entry.id   AF-A0A1R2AQZ1-F1
#
_cell.length_a   1.000
_cell.length_b   1.000
_cell.length_c   1.000
_cell.angle_alpha   90.00
_cell.angle_beta   90.00
_cell.angle_gamma   90.00
#
_symmetry.space_group_name_H-M   'P 1'
#
loop_
_entity.id
_entity.type
_entity.pdbx_description
1 polymer ?
#
loop_
_entity_poly.entity_id
_entity_poly.type
_entity_poly.pdbx_seq_one_letter_code
_entity_poly.pdbx_strand_id
1 'polypeptide(L)'
;MELEDCRPQYMPRNSQYNLLNNRDFVNESSISADLLMHQSLVEAPGGWIYRSYVRHKINILRFLHAVGYIIEVICYFISESRTKFREKVHNDTFALDPLFVSICWGIIIILGGVFLFCIFRNDIFAITMLAEQLRYIQLPFYILISLYLMSKQFFADNDAYVINDCCLVTLMILCFYLYFKVKYKDDGRYTVSWSSYFGVHGMLSILSAWILVELFHNAILTAYTLEDKHNFNILGWKSEYWTITLMSIEFGFAVLMLSTLKDVFFAFTMGYNFFGIYSLQARRICSEGCSASVKTTALALGIVIYCFTFLTALLYSKQVCFSIRKGF
;
A
#
# COMPACT_ATOMS: atom_id res chain seq x y z
N MET A 1 0.40 23.69 -41.55
CA MET A 1 0.10 23.66 -40.11
C MET A 1 -0.66 22.38 -39.82
N GLU A 2 -0.27 21.49 -38.93
CA GLU A 2 0.88 21.44 -38.03
C GLU A 2 0.84 20.07 -37.29
N LEU A 3 2.00 19.63 -36.81
CA LEU A 3 2.23 18.66 -35.73
C LEU A 3 2.38 17.15 -36.07
N GLU A 4 3.22 16.84 -37.06
CA GLU A 4 4.11 15.67 -36.96
C GLU A 4 5.50 16.17 -36.54
N ASP A 5 5.79 16.26 -35.24
CA ASP A 5 7.15 16.13 -34.65
C ASP A 5 7.19 16.54 -33.15
N CYS A 6 6.49 15.79 -32.31
CA CYS A 6 6.69 15.85 -30.85
C CYS A 6 6.90 14.46 -30.25
N ARG A 7 7.56 13.55 -30.98
CA ARG A 7 8.11 12.33 -30.38
C ARG A 7 9.57 12.58 -30.04
N PRO A 8 10.01 12.39 -28.78
CA PRO A 8 11.42 12.54 -28.44
C PRO A 8 12.24 11.53 -29.27
N GLN A 9 13.05 12.04 -30.19
CA GLN A 9 13.99 11.21 -30.95
C GLN A 9 15.06 10.70 -29.99
N TYR A 10 15.23 9.38 -29.97
CA TYR A 10 16.24 8.71 -29.15
C TYR A 10 17.64 9.03 -29.66
N MET A 11 18.56 9.36 -28.75
CA MET A 11 19.97 9.51 -29.11
C MET A 11 20.55 8.13 -29.46
N PRO A 12 21.18 7.95 -30.63
CA PRO A 12 21.77 6.66 -31.01
C PRO A 12 22.85 6.23 -30.03
N ARG A 13 22.93 4.92 -29.76
CA ARG A 13 23.87 4.31 -28.79
C ARG A 13 25.34 4.69 -29.05
N ASN A 14 25.72 4.85 -30.32
CA ASN A 14 27.08 5.24 -30.72
C ASN A 14 27.41 6.69 -30.31
N SER A 15 26.41 7.58 -30.33
CA SER A 15 26.56 8.97 -29.88
C SER A 15 26.72 9.05 -28.36
N GLN A 16 25.99 8.22 -27.60
CA GLN A 16 26.14 8.12 -26.14
C GLN A 16 27.53 7.59 -25.73
N TYR A 17 28.03 6.58 -26.42
CA TYR A 17 29.34 6.00 -26.15
C TYR A 17 30.48 7.01 -26.40
N ASN A 18 30.39 7.81 -27.46
CA ASN A 18 31.40 8.81 -27.79
C ASN A 18 31.40 10.00 -26.81
N LEU A 19 30.23 10.40 -26.29
CA LEU A 19 30.12 11.45 -25.26
C LEU A 19 30.75 11.03 -23.92
N LEU A 20 30.66 9.75 -23.56
CA LEU A 20 31.18 9.24 -22.29
C LEU A 20 32.70 8.95 -22.32
N ASN A 21 33.24 8.64 -23.51
CA ASN A 21 34.62 8.14 -23.63
C ASN A 21 35.60 9.09 -24.32
N ASN A 22 35.14 10.16 -24.98
CA ASN A 22 36.01 11.06 -25.71
C ASN A 22 36.18 12.39 -24.96
N ARG A 23 37.29 12.52 -24.21
CA ARG A 23 37.59 13.72 -23.39
C ARG A 23 37.69 15.01 -24.22
N ASP A 24 38.02 14.90 -25.50
CA ASP A 24 38.16 16.05 -26.39
C ASP A 24 36.80 16.64 -26.79
N PHE A 25 35.72 15.86 -26.74
CA PHE A 25 34.36 16.36 -26.97
C PHE A 25 33.83 17.18 -25.78
N VAL A 26 34.35 16.93 -24.58
CA VAL A 26 33.99 17.65 -23.34
C VAL A 26 34.70 19.00 -23.28
N ASN A 27 35.89 19.13 -23.85
CA ASN A 27 36.68 20.37 -23.81
C ASN A 27 36.21 21.43 -24.83
N GLU A 28 35.57 21.05 -25.93
CA GLU A 28 35.01 22.01 -26.91
C GLU A 28 33.67 22.62 -26.50
N SER A 29 32.93 21.97 -25.58
CA SER A 29 31.68 22.50 -25.09
C SER A 29 31.92 23.20 -23.75
N SER A 30 31.73 24.51 -23.71
CA SER A 30 31.78 25.37 -22.52
C SER A 30 30.65 25.04 -21.53
N ILE A 31 30.66 23.81 -21.03
CA ILE A 31 29.66 23.25 -20.14
C ILE A 31 30.31 23.21 -18.77
N SER A 32 29.99 24.21 -17.95
CA SER A 32 30.44 24.28 -16.56
C SER A 32 30.17 22.95 -15.85
N ALA A 33 31.07 22.54 -14.96
CA ALA A 33 30.96 21.28 -14.21
C ALA A 33 29.61 21.14 -13.45
N ASP A 34 28.90 22.25 -13.21
CA ASP A 34 27.53 22.29 -12.68
C ASP A 34 26.46 21.77 -13.66
N LEU A 35 26.64 21.95 -14.97
CA LEU A 35 25.77 21.38 -15.99
C LEU A 35 25.99 19.86 -16.16
N LEU A 36 27.22 19.37 -15.93
CA LEU A 36 27.52 17.93 -15.97
C LEU A 36 26.86 17.18 -14.80
N MET A 37 26.71 17.83 -13.64
CA MET A 37 25.86 17.34 -12.54
C MET A 37 24.37 17.25 -12.94
N HIS A 38 23.90 18.08 -13.88
CA HIS A 38 22.55 18.01 -14.46
C HIS A 38 22.40 16.92 -15.53
N GLN A 39 23.47 16.52 -16.22
CA GLN A 39 23.39 15.61 -17.37
C GLN A 39 23.14 14.13 -17.02
N SER A 40 23.48 13.66 -15.82
CA SER A 40 23.24 12.24 -15.45
C SER A 40 21.77 11.81 -15.49
N LEU A 41 20.83 12.76 -15.42
CA LEU A 41 19.39 12.54 -15.58
C LEU A 41 18.89 12.77 -17.03
N VAL A 42 19.64 13.50 -17.84
CA VAL A 42 19.29 13.84 -19.23
C VAL A 42 19.58 12.68 -20.19
N GLU A 43 20.55 11.82 -19.86
CA GLU A 43 20.96 10.68 -20.69
C GLU A 43 19.97 9.50 -20.68
N ALA A 44 19.02 9.49 -19.73
CA ALA A 44 17.94 8.54 -19.72
C ALA A 44 16.86 8.91 -20.77
N PRO A 45 16.31 7.97 -21.56
CA PRO A 45 15.18 8.28 -22.44
C PRO A 45 14.01 8.83 -21.62
N GLY A 46 13.59 10.07 -21.92
CA GLY A 46 12.61 10.84 -21.11
C GLY A 46 13.22 11.84 -20.10
N GLY A 47 14.54 11.92 -20.02
CA GLY A 47 15.33 12.79 -19.14
C GLY A 47 15.01 14.29 -19.21
N TRP A 48 14.41 14.73 -20.32
CA TRP A 48 13.96 16.11 -20.50
C TRP A 48 12.81 16.50 -19.54
N ILE A 49 11.95 15.55 -19.15
CA ILE A 49 10.89 15.75 -18.13
C ILE A 49 11.54 16.03 -16.77
N TYR A 50 12.71 15.46 -16.53
CA TYR A 50 13.44 15.52 -15.25
C TYR A 50 14.47 16.66 -15.19
N ARG A 51 14.61 17.49 -16.24
CA ARG A 51 15.53 18.64 -16.28
C ARG A 51 15.34 19.65 -15.14
N SER A 52 14.16 19.68 -14.52
CA SER A 52 13.83 20.57 -13.38
C SER A 52 14.25 20.01 -12.00
N TYR A 53 14.62 18.73 -11.93
CA TYR A 53 15.01 18.05 -10.69
C TYR A 53 16.53 17.89 -10.62
N VAL A 54 17.15 18.78 -9.84
CA VAL A 54 18.57 18.67 -9.48
C VAL A 54 18.78 17.38 -8.68
N ARG A 55 19.89 16.67 -8.90
CA ARG A 55 20.32 15.47 -8.14
C ARG A 55 20.16 15.66 -6.61
N HIS A 56 20.42 16.86 -6.12
CA HIS A 56 20.20 17.25 -4.73
C HIS A 56 18.74 17.10 -4.27
N LYS A 57 17.76 17.53 -5.07
CA LYS A 57 16.33 17.40 -4.75
C LYS A 57 15.88 15.93 -4.66
N ILE A 58 16.38 15.08 -5.57
CA ILE A 58 16.08 13.64 -5.54
C ILE A 58 16.71 12.99 -4.30
N ASN A 59 17.94 13.36 -3.96
CA ASN A 59 18.60 12.86 -2.75
C ASN A 59 17.87 13.30 -1.47
N ILE A 60 17.34 14.52 -1.41
CA ILE A 60 16.48 14.97 -0.31
C ILE A 60 15.23 14.10 -0.21
N LEU A 61 14.56 13.82 -1.32
CA LEU A 61 13.37 12.95 -1.33
C LEU A 61 13.70 11.53 -0.84
N ARG A 62 14.80 10.94 -1.31
CA ARG A 62 15.29 9.64 -0.83
C ARG A 62 15.57 9.64 0.66
N PHE A 63 16.23 10.69 1.15
CA PHE A 63 16.50 10.85 2.58
C PHE A 63 15.21 10.94 3.40
N LEU A 64 14.24 11.76 2.96
CA LEU A 64 12.93 11.88 3.61
C LEU A 64 12.17 10.55 3.64
N HIS A 65 12.21 9.78 2.55
CA HIS A 65 11.62 8.45 2.51
C HIS A 65 12.30 7.48 3.48
N ALA A 66 13.63 7.46 3.53
CA ALA A 66 14.38 6.62 4.45
C ALA A 66 14.07 6.95 5.91
N VAL A 67 14.08 8.24 6.26
CA VAL A 67 13.76 8.69 7.62
C VAL A 67 12.31 8.37 7.97
N GLY A 68 11.36 8.64 7.07
CA GLY A 68 9.94 8.34 7.28
C GLY A 68 9.69 6.85 7.52
N TYR A 69 10.31 5.99 6.70
CA TYR A 69 10.21 4.55 6.86
C TYR A 69 10.87 4.06 8.17
N ILE A 70 12.04 4.60 8.56
CA ILE A 70 12.67 4.25 9.84
C ILE A 70 11.75 4.60 11.02
N ILE A 71 11.11 5.77 10.98
CA ILE A 71 10.14 6.18 12.01
C ILE A 71 8.96 5.21 12.05
N GLU A 72 8.40 4.87 10.89
CA GLU A 72 7.29 3.90 10.77
C GLU A 72 7.66 2.54 11.39
N VAL A 73 8.84 2.01 11.06
CA VAL A 73 9.36 0.74 11.62
C VAL A 73 9.51 0.81 13.13
N ILE A 74 10.08 1.90 13.66
CA ILE A 74 10.23 2.09 15.11
C ILE A 74 8.86 2.13 15.78
N CYS A 75 7.90 2.87 15.22
CA CYS A 75 6.54 2.94 15.74
C CYS A 75 5.83 1.59 15.72
N TYR A 76 6.00 0.79 14.66
CA TYR A 76 5.48 -0.58 14.58
C TYR A 76 6.04 -1.45 15.71
N PHE A 77 7.35 -1.48 15.93
CA PHE A 77 7.95 -2.29 16.99
C PHE A 77 7.55 -1.85 18.40
N ILE A 78 7.42 -0.53 18.64
CA ILE A 78 6.92 -0.01 19.92
C ILE A 78 5.47 -0.44 20.14
N SER A 79 4.63 -0.37 19.10
CA SER A 79 3.23 -0.80 19.14
C SER A 79 3.11 -2.29 19.48
N GLU A 80 3.80 -3.15 18.73
CA GLU A 80 3.82 -4.61 18.93
C GLU A 80 4.33 -5.01 20.32
N SER A 81 5.39 -4.35 20.80
CA SER A 81 5.93 -4.59 22.13
C SER A 81 4.87 -4.32 23.19
N ARG A 82 4.09 -3.24 23.05
CA ARG A 82 3.01 -2.90 23.98
C ARG A 82 1.83 -3.86 23.92
N THR A 83 1.47 -4.35 22.74
CA THR A 83 0.38 -5.32 22.57
C THR A 83 0.66 -6.61 23.36
N LYS A 84 1.90 -7.11 23.33
CA LYS A 84 2.30 -8.33 24.06
C LYS A 84 2.21 -8.20 25.59
N PHE A 85 2.32 -7.00 26.14
CA PHE A 85 2.21 -6.78 27.59
C PHE A 85 0.77 -6.58 28.08
N ARG A 86 -0.22 -6.47 27.17
CA ARG A 86 -1.56 -5.96 27.49
C ARG A 86 -2.71 -6.83 26.98
N GLU A 87 -2.50 -8.11 26.65
CA GLU A 87 -3.57 -9.01 26.21
C GLU A 87 -4.68 -9.17 27.28
N LYS A 88 -5.63 -8.22 27.28
CA LYS A 88 -7.01 -8.50 27.63
C LYS A 88 -7.66 -8.97 26.33
N VAL A 89 -7.86 -10.27 26.25
CA VAL A 89 -8.63 -10.89 25.16
C VAL A 89 -10.06 -10.39 25.29
N HIS A 90 -10.45 -9.40 24.47
CA HIS A 90 -11.87 -9.08 24.31
C HIS A 90 -12.54 -10.26 23.58
N ASN A 91 -13.60 -10.78 24.21
CA ASN A 91 -14.42 -11.90 23.74
C ASN A 91 -15.49 -11.45 22.71
N ASP A 92 -15.23 -10.37 21.98
CA ASP A 92 -16.22 -9.85 21.04
C ASP A 92 -16.17 -10.65 19.75
N THR A 93 -17.35 -10.98 19.21
CA THR A 93 -17.54 -11.72 17.95
C THR A 93 -16.91 -11.04 16.73
N PHE A 94 -16.44 -9.80 16.88
CA PHE A 94 -15.94 -8.94 15.83
C PHE A 94 -14.45 -8.63 15.89
N ALA A 95 -13.76 -9.09 16.93
CA ALA A 95 -12.35 -8.77 17.10
C ALA A 95 -11.55 -9.24 15.87
N LEU A 96 -10.57 -8.45 15.44
CA LEU A 96 -9.55 -8.94 14.53
C LEU A 96 -8.60 -9.85 15.31
N ASP A 97 -8.25 -11.00 14.75
CA ASP A 97 -7.27 -11.89 15.38
C ASP A 97 -5.91 -11.14 15.49
N PRO A 98 -5.36 -10.94 16.70
CA PRO A 98 -4.12 -10.18 16.89
C PRO A 98 -2.94 -10.74 16.09
N LEU A 99 -2.90 -12.06 15.89
CA LEU A 99 -1.86 -12.70 15.10
C LEU A 99 -2.00 -12.38 13.61
N PHE A 100 -3.24 -12.31 13.09
CA PHE A 100 -3.49 -11.90 11.71
C PHE A 100 -3.13 -10.43 11.50
N VAL A 101 -3.49 -9.56 12.45
CA VAL A 101 -3.14 -8.13 12.44
C VAL A 101 -1.63 -7.94 12.38
N SER A 102 -0.89 -8.64 13.25
CA SER A 102 0.56 -8.53 13.32
C SER A 102 1.23 -9.01 12.02
N ILE A 103 0.74 -10.11 11.43
CA ILE A 103 1.25 -10.63 10.15
C ILE A 103 1.00 -9.64 9.01
N CYS A 104 -0.19 -9.06 8.89
CA CYS A 104 -0.51 -8.09 7.84
C CYS A 104 0.40 -6.84 7.93
N TRP A 105 0.50 -6.24 9.12
CA TRP A 105 1.39 -5.09 9.34
C TRP A 105 2.87 -5.46 9.12
N GLY A 106 3.30 -6.64 9.55
CA GLY A 106 4.65 -7.15 9.29
C GLY A 106 4.96 -7.28 7.79
N ILE A 107 4.03 -7.80 6.99
CA ILE A 107 4.18 -7.88 5.52
C ILE A 107 4.26 -6.49 4.89
N ILE A 108 3.41 -5.55 5.32
CA ILE A 108 3.43 -4.15 4.85
C ILE A 108 4.80 -3.52 5.13
N ILE A 109 5.32 -3.67 6.35
CA ILE A 109 6.62 -3.13 6.74
C ILE A 109 7.75 -3.75 5.91
N ILE A 110 7.75 -5.07 5.71
CA ILE A 110 8.77 -5.77 4.89
C ILE A 110 8.73 -5.26 3.44
N LEU A 111 7.54 -5.15 2.85
CA LEU A 111 7.39 -4.64 1.49
C LEU A 111 7.80 -3.16 1.38
N GLY A 112 7.56 -2.35 2.42
CA GLY A 112 8.10 -1.00 2.55
C GLY A 112 9.63 -0.95 2.55
N GLY A 113 10.29 -1.96 3.10
CA GLY A 113 11.75 -2.09 3.03
C GLY A 113 12.23 -2.41 1.62
N VAL A 114 11.51 -3.29 0.91
CA VAL A 114 11.77 -3.58 -0.52
C VAL A 114 11.55 -2.33 -1.38
N PHE A 115 10.52 -1.55 -1.08
CA PHE A 115 10.27 -0.25 -1.71
C PHE A 115 11.43 0.72 -1.49
N LEU A 116 11.94 0.80 -0.25
CA LEU A 116 13.10 1.63 0.07
C LEU A 116 14.30 1.26 -0.80
N PHE A 117 14.62 -0.03 -0.94
CA PHE A 117 15.69 -0.47 -1.82
C PHE A 117 15.47 -0.05 -3.29
N CYS A 118 14.21 -0.06 -3.76
CA CYS A 118 13.87 0.35 -5.11
C CYS A 118 14.10 1.85 -5.34
N ILE A 119 13.71 2.73 -4.41
CA ILE A 119 13.85 4.19 -4.60
C ILE A 119 15.31 4.67 -4.56
N PHE A 120 16.20 3.91 -3.94
CA PHE A 120 17.65 4.18 -3.94
C PHE A 120 18.34 3.76 -5.23
N ARG A 121 17.67 2.99 -6.10
CA ARG A 121 18.19 2.72 -7.44
C ARG A 121 18.15 4.00 -8.27
N ASN A 122 19.20 4.21 -9.06
CA ASN A 122 19.27 5.29 -10.05
C ASN A 122 18.66 4.83 -11.39
N ASP A 123 17.46 4.26 -11.35
CA ASP A 123 16.70 3.93 -12.54
C ASP A 123 15.59 4.97 -12.79
N ILE A 124 15.12 5.05 -14.03
CA ILE A 124 14.10 6.02 -14.46
C ILE A 124 12.85 5.87 -13.61
N PHE A 125 12.41 4.63 -13.39
CA PHE A 125 11.23 4.31 -12.62
C PHE A 125 11.28 4.87 -11.19
N ALA A 126 12.37 4.66 -10.45
CA ALA A 126 12.56 5.17 -9.10
C ALA A 126 12.54 6.71 -9.07
N ILE A 127 13.16 7.35 -10.05
CA ILE A 127 13.21 8.82 -10.15
C ILE A 127 11.82 9.38 -10.46
N THR A 128 11.09 8.80 -11.42
CA THR A 128 9.71 9.18 -11.76
C THR A 128 8.77 9.00 -10.57
N MET A 129 8.88 7.87 -9.87
CA MET A 129 8.15 7.58 -8.64
C MET A 129 8.35 8.69 -7.59
N LEU A 130 9.60 9.02 -7.29
CA LEU A 130 9.92 10.04 -6.28
C LEU A 130 9.50 11.45 -6.71
N ALA A 131 9.79 11.83 -7.95
CA ALA A 131 9.63 13.20 -8.43
C ALA A 131 8.17 13.54 -8.78
N GLU A 132 7.40 12.59 -9.31
CA GLU A 132 6.04 12.86 -9.79
C GLU A 132 4.96 12.20 -8.95
N GLN A 133 5.17 10.96 -8.52
CA GLN A 133 4.11 10.16 -7.90
C GLN A 133 4.03 10.41 -6.39
N LEU A 134 5.15 10.39 -5.67
CA LEU A 134 5.19 10.37 -4.20
C LEU A 134 5.60 11.70 -3.53
N ARG A 135 6.37 12.53 -4.24
CA ARG A 135 7.02 13.79 -3.81
C ARG A 135 6.66 14.33 -2.41
N TYR A 136 5.50 14.96 -2.26
CA TYR A 136 5.11 15.62 -0.99
C TYR A 136 4.01 14.90 -0.22
N ILE A 137 3.37 13.91 -0.84
CA ILE A 137 2.25 13.18 -0.24
C ILE A 137 2.77 12.09 0.69
N GLN A 138 4.00 11.63 0.46
CA GLN A 138 4.59 10.59 1.29
C GLN A 138 4.91 11.04 2.72
N LEU A 139 5.36 12.28 2.93
CA LEU A 139 5.70 12.76 4.27
C LEU A 139 4.48 12.76 5.22
N PRO A 140 3.32 13.36 4.87
CA PRO A 140 2.13 13.25 5.71
C PRO A 140 1.63 11.80 5.81
N PHE A 141 1.86 10.97 4.79
CA PHE A 141 1.52 9.55 4.84
C PHE A 141 2.31 8.80 5.93
N TYR A 142 3.64 8.91 5.96
CA TYR A 142 4.47 8.29 7.01
C TYR A 142 4.12 8.80 8.40
N ILE A 143 3.87 10.11 8.54
CA ILE A 143 3.47 10.70 9.82
C ILE A 143 2.14 10.10 10.29
N LEU A 144 1.13 10.02 9.40
CA LEU A 144 -0.18 9.49 9.75
C LEU A 144 -0.12 7.99 10.09
N ILE A 145 0.63 7.17 9.33
CA ILE A 145 0.81 5.74 9.68
C ILE A 145 1.51 5.61 11.03
N SER A 146 2.58 6.36 11.26
CA SER A 146 3.35 6.30 12.51
C SER A 146 2.50 6.70 13.71
N LEU A 147 1.70 7.76 13.56
CA LEU A 147 0.73 8.20 14.57
C LEU A 147 -0.33 7.13 14.79
N TYR A 148 -0.89 6.55 13.72
CA TYR A 148 -1.91 5.52 13.79
C TYR A 148 -1.43 4.26 14.54
N LEU A 149 -0.24 3.75 14.18
CA LEU A 149 0.35 2.56 14.81
C LEU A 149 0.58 2.75 16.30
N MET A 150 1.00 3.95 16.71
CA MET A 150 1.14 4.30 18.13
C MET A 150 -0.24 4.47 18.78
N SER A 151 -1.14 5.21 18.14
CA SER A 151 -2.42 5.62 18.70
C SER A 151 -3.37 4.47 18.93
N LYS A 152 -3.35 3.44 18.07
CA LYS A 152 -4.18 2.24 18.20
C LYS A 152 -4.02 1.56 19.57
N GLN A 153 -2.84 1.64 20.19
CA GLN A 153 -2.57 1.04 21.51
C GLN A 153 -2.79 2.02 22.67
N PHE A 154 -2.69 3.33 22.45
CA PHE A 154 -2.92 4.34 23.49
C PHE A 154 -4.39 4.69 23.66
N PHE A 155 -5.18 4.69 22.57
CA PHE A 155 -6.58 5.10 22.61
C PHE A 155 -7.55 3.96 22.91
N ALA A 156 -7.11 2.71 22.84
CA ALA A 156 -7.86 1.57 23.39
C ALA A 156 -8.19 1.76 24.89
N ASP A 157 -7.41 2.57 25.61
CA ASP A 157 -7.62 2.85 27.04
C ASP A 157 -8.52 4.06 27.33
N ASN A 158 -8.69 4.99 26.38
CA ASN A 158 -9.12 6.38 26.66
C ASN A 158 -10.33 6.86 25.84
N ASP A 159 -11.14 5.95 25.29
CA ASP A 159 -12.39 6.28 24.56
C ASP A 159 -12.24 7.24 23.36
N ALA A 160 -11.02 7.46 22.86
CA ALA A 160 -10.73 8.38 21.76
C ALA A 160 -10.84 7.71 20.37
N TYR A 161 -11.84 6.84 20.21
CA TYR A 161 -12.08 6.09 18.96
C TYR A 161 -12.28 7.00 17.75
N VAL A 162 -12.91 8.16 17.94
CA VAL A 162 -13.17 9.15 16.88
C VAL A 162 -11.88 9.70 16.25
N ILE A 163 -10.82 9.91 17.04
CA ILE A 163 -9.54 10.42 16.51
C ILE A 163 -8.86 9.33 15.67
N ASN A 164 -8.95 8.08 16.10
CA ASN A 164 -8.42 6.94 15.37
C ASN A 164 -9.15 6.75 14.02
N ASP A 165 -10.47 6.89 14.02
CA ASP A 165 -11.31 6.76 12.83
C ASP A 165 -11.04 7.89 11.84
N CYS A 166 -10.97 9.14 12.30
CA CYS A 166 -10.57 10.28 11.46
C CYS A 166 -9.16 10.09 10.85
N CYS A 167 -8.23 9.53 11.62
CA CYS A 167 -6.88 9.21 11.14
C CYS A 167 -6.93 8.13 10.05
N LEU A 168 -7.64 7.02 10.28
CA LEU A 168 -7.81 5.93 9.32
C LEU A 168 -8.51 6.37 8.04
N VAL A 169 -9.57 7.19 8.13
CA VAL A 169 -10.26 7.74 6.95
C VAL A 169 -9.28 8.58 6.12
N THR A 170 -8.53 9.47 6.78
CA THR A 170 -7.54 10.33 6.10
C THR A 170 -6.44 9.48 5.46
N LEU A 171 -5.96 8.46 6.18
CA LEU A 171 -4.95 7.53 5.70
C LEU A 171 -5.46 6.73 4.49
N MET A 172 -6.71 6.27 4.53
CA MET A 172 -7.35 5.55 3.43
C MET A 172 -7.43 6.42 2.18
N ILE A 173 -7.90 7.67 2.30
CA ILE A 173 -7.99 8.60 1.16
C ILE A 173 -6.61 8.81 0.53
N LEU A 174 -5.57 9.05 1.34
CA LEU A 174 -4.20 9.23 0.86
C LEU A 174 -3.65 7.95 0.23
N CYS A 175 -3.89 6.79 0.85
CA CYS A 175 -3.45 5.50 0.34
C CYS A 175 -4.09 5.17 -1.01
N PHE A 176 -5.40 5.34 -1.15
CA PHE A 176 -6.10 5.16 -2.42
C PHE A 176 -5.63 6.17 -3.48
N TYR A 177 -5.43 7.43 -3.11
CA TYR A 177 -4.88 8.43 -4.03
C TYR A 177 -3.51 8.00 -4.57
N LEU A 178 -2.60 7.57 -3.69
CA LEU A 178 -1.27 7.06 -4.07
C LEU A 178 -1.38 5.79 -4.91
N TYR A 179 -2.22 4.83 -4.49
CA TYR A 179 -2.47 3.58 -5.19
C TYR A 179 -2.96 3.83 -6.62
N PHE A 180 -3.95 4.70 -6.84
CA PHE A 180 -4.44 5.02 -8.19
C PHE A 180 -3.41 5.80 -8.99
N LYS A 181 -2.69 6.75 -8.38
CA LYS A 181 -1.66 7.53 -9.06
C LYS A 181 -0.49 6.68 -9.54
N VAL A 182 -0.10 5.68 -8.75
CA VAL A 182 0.94 4.71 -9.11
C VAL A 182 0.43 3.72 -10.13
N LYS A 183 -0.75 3.12 -9.91
CA LYS A 183 -1.26 2.01 -10.72
C LYS A 183 -1.85 2.42 -12.07
N TYR A 184 -2.49 3.58 -12.18
CA TYR A 184 -3.10 4.05 -13.44
C TYR A 184 -2.19 4.94 -14.28
N LYS A 185 -1.22 5.65 -13.67
CA LYS A 185 -0.31 6.51 -14.45
C LYS A 185 0.83 5.70 -15.10
N ASP A 186 1.10 4.49 -14.61
CA ASP A 186 1.91 3.49 -15.29
C ASP A 186 1.09 2.81 -16.40
N ASP A 187 0.82 3.53 -17.50
CA ASP A 187 0.19 3.09 -18.75
C ASP A 187 0.97 1.96 -19.50
N GLY A 188 1.79 1.15 -18.81
CA GLY A 188 2.73 0.21 -19.43
C GLY A 188 3.90 0.90 -20.12
N ARG A 189 4.09 2.21 -19.94
CA ARG A 189 5.18 2.99 -20.56
C ARG A 189 6.55 2.65 -20.00
N TYR A 190 6.61 2.14 -18.77
CA TYR A 190 7.85 1.80 -18.08
C TYR A 190 7.84 0.33 -17.68
N THR A 191 8.90 -0.39 -18.04
CA THR A 191 9.12 -1.76 -17.57
C THR A 191 9.62 -1.73 -16.14
N VAL A 192 8.98 -2.49 -15.26
CA VAL A 192 9.20 -2.50 -13.81
C VAL A 192 9.88 -3.82 -13.41
N SER A 193 10.83 -3.75 -12.48
CA SER A 193 11.47 -4.95 -11.93
C SER A 193 10.54 -5.66 -10.94
N TRP A 194 10.75 -6.97 -10.68
CA TRP A 194 9.98 -7.70 -9.67
C TRP A 194 10.02 -7.02 -8.29
N SER A 195 11.19 -6.52 -7.87
CA SER A 195 11.31 -5.82 -6.59
C SER A 195 10.48 -4.54 -6.55
N SER A 196 10.45 -3.79 -7.65
CA SER A 196 9.64 -2.57 -7.77
C SER A 196 8.15 -2.89 -7.84
N TYR A 197 7.77 -4.01 -8.48
CA TYR A 197 6.39 -4.47 -8.54
C TYR A 197 5.85 -4.85 -7.17
N PHE A 198 6.54 -5.74 -6.44
CA PHE A 198 6.13 -6.12 -5.09
C PHE A 198 6.29 -4.97 -4.09
N GLY A 199 7.40 -4.24 -4.16
CA GLY A 199 7.73 -3.15 -3.25
C GLY A 199 6.75 -1.99 -3.34
N VAL A 200 6.27 -1.61 -4.53
CA VAL A 200 5.34 -0.48 -4.66
C VAL A 200 3.90 -0.93 -4.83
N HIS A 201 3.61 -1.69 -5.89
CA HIS A 201 2.23 -2.04 -6.21
C HIS A 201 1.68 -3.07 -5.21
N GLY A 202 2.48 -4.08 -4.86
CA GLY A 202 2.13 -5.06 -3.83
C GLY A 202 1.91 -4.38 -2.47
N MET A 203 2.87 -3.56 -2.01
CA MET A 203 2.76 -2.83 -0.75
C MET A 203 1.51 -1.96 -0.68
N LEU A 204 1.29 -1.06 -1.66
CA LEU A 204 0.14 -0.15 -1.66
C LEU A 204 -1.18 -0.90 -1.75
N SER A 205 -1.24 -2.01 -2.50
CA SER A 205 -2.43 -2.83 -2.62
C SER A 205 -2.80 -3.50 -1.29
N ILE A 206 -1.84 -4.18 -0.64
CA ILE A 206 -2.02 -4.83 0.66
C ILE A 206 -2.37 -3.79 1.73
N LEU A 207 -1.64 -2.66 1.76
CA LEU A 207 -1.88 -1.57 2.71
C LEU A 207 -3.28 -0.97 2.53
N SER A 208 -3.73 -0.73 1.30
CA SER A 208 -5.07 -0.21 1.03
C SER A 208 -6.16 -1.18 1.50
N ALA A 209 -5.99 -2.48 1.23
CA ALA A 209 -6.92 -3.50 1.69
C ALA A 209 -6.96 -3.56 3.22
N TRP A 210 -5.79 -3.50 3.85
CA TRP A 210 -5.67 -3.61 5.29
C TRP A 210 -6.25 -2.41 6.05
N ILE A 211 -6.00 -1.19 5.58
CA ILE A 211 -6.61 0.02 6.15
C ILE A 211 -8.14 -0.04 6.05
N LEU A 212 -8.67 -0.57 4.94
CA LEU A 212 -10.11 -0.72 4.76
C LEU A 212 -10.72 -1.72 5.77
N VAL A 213 -10.04 -2.84 6.02
CA VAL A 213 -10.43 -3.82 7.06
C VAL A 213 -10.43 -3.18 8.45
N GLU A 214 -9.37 -2.46 8.81
CA GLU A 214 -9.30 -1.79 10.12
C GLU A 214 -10.36 -0.70 10.28
N LEU A 215 -10.67 0.03 9.20
CA LEU A 215 -11.73 1.02 9.18
C LEU A 215 -13.12 0.38 9.40
N PHE A 216 -13.42 -0.72 8.72
CA PHE A 216 -14.68 -1.43 8.94
C PHE A 216 -14.77 -2.00 10.34
N HIS A 217 -13.69 -2.57 10.86
CA HIS A 217 -13.65 -3.08 12.23
C HIS A 217 -13.92 -1.97 13.26
N ASN A 218 -13.24 -0.82 13.13
CA ASN A 218 -13.47 0.29 14.04
C ASN A 218 -14.89 0.86 13.91
N ALA A 219 -15.45 0.94 12.70
CA ALA A 219 -16.82 1.40 12.50
C ALA A 219 -17.83 0.52 13.26
N ILE A 220 -17.62 -0.81 13.30
CA ILE A 220 -18.43 -1.72 14.13
C ILE A 220 -18.27 -1.39 15.61
N LEU A 221 -17.01 -1.28 16.06
CA LEU A 221 -16.73 -1.04 17.47
C LEU A 221 -17.37 0.28 17.94
N THR A 222 -17.26 1.33 17.14
CA THR A 222 -17.90 2.63 17.40
C THR A 222 -19.42 2.52 17.38
N ALA A 223 -20.02 1.82 16.41
CA ALA A 223 -21.47 1.62 16.38
C ALA A 223 -21.99 0.86 17.61
N TYR A 224 -21.29 -0.21 18.00
CA TYR A 224 -21.64 -1.05 19.14
C TYR A 224 -21.48 -0.31 20.48
N THR A 225 -20.36 0.39 20.68
CA THR A 225 -20.12 1.18 21.90
C THR A 225 -21.10 2.33 22.06
N LEU A 226 -21.56 2.95 20.95
CA LEU A 226 -22.61 3.96 20.99
C LEU A 226 -23.99 3.38 21.31
N GLU A 227 -24.31 2.20 20.79
CA GLU A 227 -25.55 1.47 21.08
C GLU A 227 -25.64 1.11 22.58
N ASP A 228 -24.58 0.52 23.15
CA ASP A 228 -24.51 0.18 24.58
C ASP A 228 -24.56 1.42 25.50
N LYS A 229 -23.88 2.51 25.12
CA LYS A 229 -23.83 3.73 25.95
C LYS A 229 -25.12 4.55 25.93
N HIS A 230 -25.83 4.55 24.80
CA HIS A 230 -27.01 5.41 24.63
C HIS A 230 -28.33 4.66 24.53
N ASN A 231 -28.35 3.33 24.61
CA ASN A 231 -29.56 2.50 24.53
C ASN A 231 -30.37 2.78 23.24
N PHE A 232 -29.70 3.26 22.18
CA PHE A 232 -30.31 3.50 20.87
C PHE A 232 -29.96 2.36 19.94
N ASN A 233 -31.00 1.69 19.45
CA ASN A 233 -30.85 0.58 18.53
C ASN A 233 -30.79 1.13 17.10
N ILE A 234 -29.57 1.36 16.57
CA ILE A 234 -29.37 2.06 15.29
C ILE A 234 -30.07 1.33 14.13
N LEU A 235 -30.16 0.00 14.19
CA LEU A 235 -30.88 -0.84 13.21
C LEU A 235 -31.71 -1.99 13.80
N GLY A 236 -31.66 -2.27 15.11
CA GLY A 236 -32.36 -3.43 15.69
C GLY A 236 -31.63 -4.77 15.52
N TRP A 237 -30.40 -4.76 14.99
CA TRP A 237 -29.72 -5.98 14.52
C TRP A 237 -28.82 -6.58 15.60
N LYS A 238 -28.85 -7.92 15.71
CA LYS A 238 -27.86 -8.65 16.49
C LYS A 238 -26.46 -8.39 15.94
N SER A 239 -25.48 -8.40 16.84
CA SER A 239 -24.05 -8.25 16.53
C SER A 239 -23.59 -9.05 15.30
N GLU A 240 -23.95 -10.32 15.24
CA GLU A 240 -23.59 -11.23 14.14
C GLU A 240 -23.97 -10.70 12.74
N TYR A 241 -25.09 -9.99 12.61
CA TYR A 241 -25.53 -9.44 11.32
C TYR A 241 -24.70 -8.25 10.87
N TRP A 242 -24.18 -7.44 11.81
CA TRP A 242 -23.23 -6.39 11.49
C TRP A 242 -21.93 -6.97 10.96
N THR A 243 -21.43 -8.06 11.55
CA THR A 243 -20.22 -8.75 11.06
C THR A 243 -20.44 -9.26 9.64
N ILE A 244 -21.54 -9.98 9.41
CA ILE A 244 -21.87 -10.57 8.11
C ILE A 244 -22.04 -9.49 7.04
N THR A 245 -22.70 -8.38 7.39
CA THR A 245 -22.91 -7.27 6.45
C THR A 245 -21.58 -6.67 6.02
N LEU A 246 -20.66 -6.41 6.96
CA LEU A 246 -19.38 -5.80 6.62
C LEU A 246 -18.44 -6.77 5.90
N MET A 247 -18.47 -8.05 6.25
CA MET A 247 -17.78 -9.08 5.47
C MET A 247 -18.30 -9.14 4.02
N SER A 248 -19.60 -8.94 3.83
CA SER A 248 -20.21 -8.89 2.49
C SER A 248 -19.79 -7.63 1.72
N ILE A 249 -19.66 -6.49 2.40
CA ILE A 249 -19.14 -5.24 1.82
C ILE A 249 -17.66 -5.39 1.44
N GLU A 250 -16.82 -5.91 2.34
CA GLU A 250 -15.41 -6.23 2.08
C GLU A 250 -15.26 -7.16 0.88
N PHE A 251 -16.10 -8.19 0.81
CA PHE A 251 -16.14 -9.11 -0.32
C PHE A 251 -16.51 -8.38 -1.62
N GLY A 252 -17.51 -7.49 -1.58
CA GLY A 252 -17.87 -6.63 -2.72
C GLY A 252 -16.70 -5.78 -3.20
N PHE A 253 -15.96 -5.14 -2.30
CA PHE A 253 -14.75 -4.39 -2.63
C PHE A 253 -13.64 -5.27 -3.22
N ALA A 254 -13.42 -6.46 -2.65
CA ALA A 254 -12.43 -7.41 -3.14
C ALA A 254 -12.75 -7.85 -4.58
N VAL A 255 -14.03 -8.18 -4.84
CA VAL A 255 -14.50 -8.56 -6.19
C VAL A 255 -14.40 -7.37 -7.15
N LEU A 256 -14.73 -6.15 -6.72
CA LEU A 256 -14.59 -4.96 -7.55
C LEU A 256 -13.13 -4.73 -7.94
N MET A 257 -12.21 -4.75 -6.98
CA MET A 257 -10.77 -4.56 -7.22
C MET A 257 -10.19 -5.67 -8.10
N LEU A 258 -10.64 -6.91 -7.92
CA LEU A 258 -10.20 -8.04 -8.73
C LEU A 258 -10.79 -8.00 -10.15
N SER A 259 -12.05 -7.61 -10.30
CA SER A 259 -12.72 -7.59 -11.62
C SER A 259 -12.25 -6.42 -12.49
N THR A 260 -12.18 -5.22 -11.91
CA THR A 260 -11.84 -3.97 -12.60
C THR A 260 -10.34 -3.75 -12.74
N LEU A 261 -9.58 -3.97 -11.66
CA LEU A 261 -8.14 -3.67 -11.61
C LEU A 261 -7.24 -4.90 -11.67
N LYS A 262 -7.83 -6.10 -11.71
CA LYS A 262 -7.11 -7.38 -11.64
C LYS A 262 -6.16 -7.43 -10.44
N ASP A 263 -6.51 -6.75 -9.34
CA ASP A 263 -5.64 -6.65 -8.17
C ASP A 263 -5.74 -7.91 -7.31
N VAL A 264 -4.80 -8.82 -7.51
CA VAL A 264 -4.72 -10.07 -6.76
C VAL A 264 -4.24 -9.87 -5.33
N PHE A 265 -3.41 -8.86 -5.05
CA PHE A 265 -2.88 -8.62 -3.69
C PHE A 265 -3.96 -8.07 -2.76
N PHE A 266 -4.81 -7.17 -3.29
CA PHE A 266 -5.93 -6.61 -2.55
C PHE A 266 -6.92 -7.72 -2.17
N ALA A 267 -7.33 -8.51 -3.16
CA ALA A 267 -8.28 -9.61 -2.96
C ALA A 267 -7.71 -10.72 -2.06
N PHE A 268 -6.41 -11.02 -2.18
CA PHE A 268 -5.74 -11.97 -1.31
C PHE A 268 -5.73 -11.53 0.16
N THR A 269 -5.50 -10.23 0.41
CA THR A 269 -5.50 -9.65 1.77
C THR A 269 -6.89 -9.72 2.39
N MET A 270 -7.94 -9.42 1.62
CA MET A 270 -9.33 -9.57 2.07
C MET A 270 -9.69 -11.03 2.37
N GLY A 271 -9.26 -11.96 1.51
CA GLY A 271 -9.41 -13.40 1.78
C GLY A 271 -8.74 -13.82 3.08
N TYR A 272 -7.51 -13.35 3.31
CA TYR A 272 -6.77 -13.63 4.55
C TYR A 272 -7.51 -13.12 5.79
N ASN A 273 -8.16 -11.94 5.72
CA ASN A 273 -9.01 -11.43 6.79
C ASN A 273 -10.17 -12.37 7.11
N PHE A 274 -10.88 -12.88 6.10
CA PHE A 274 -11.99 -13.83 6.31
C PHE A 274 -11.53 -15.12 7.01
N PHE A 275 -10.35 -15.64 6.66
CA PHE A 275 -9.76 -16.77 7.40
C PHE A 275 -9.37 -16.42 8.84
N GLY A 276 -8.94 -15.17 9.08
CA GLY A 276 -8.71 -14.64 10.43
C GLY A 276 -9.97 -14.65 11.28
N ILE A 277 -11.08 -14.14 10.74
CA ILE A 277 -12.40 -14.17 11.40
C ILE A 277 -12.83 -15.63 11.68
N TYR A 278 -12.70 -16.51 10.69
CA TYR A 278 -13.00 -17.93 10.87
C TYR A 278 -12.15 -18.58 11.98
N SER A 279 -10.84 -18.33 11.96
CA SER A 279 -9.88 -18.86 12.95
C SER A 279 -10.24 -18.36 14.35
N LEU A 280 -10.57 -17.07 14.50
CA LEU A 280 -10.95 -16.49 15.78
C LEU A 280 -12.24 -17.12 16.34
N GLN A 281 -13.27 -17.23 15.50
CA GLN A 281 -14.54 -17.86 15.86
C GLN A 281 -14.35 -19.35 16.25
N ALA A 282 -13.45 -20.05 15.54
CA ALA A 282 -13.11 -21.44 15.85
C ALA A 282 -12.29 -21.59 17.15
N ARG A 283 -11.37 -20.66 17.46
CA ARG A 283 -10.47 -20.72 18.63
C ARG A 283 -11.08 -20.20 19.92
N ARG A 284 -11.76 -19.04 19.88
CA ARG A 284 -12.18 -18.32 21.10
C ARG A 284 -13.60 -18.66 21.57
N ILE A 285 -14.51 -19.13 20.71
CA ILE A 285 -15.96 -19.10 21.00
C ILE A 285 -16.64 -20.50 20.95
N CYS A 286 -15.97 -21.54 20.47
CA CYS A 286 -16.55 -22.90 20.43
C CYS A 286 -16.71 -23.58 21.81
N SER A 287 -16.30 -22.93 22.92
CA SER A 287 -16.61 -23.36 24.29
C SER A 287 -17.83 -22.67 24.92
N GLU A 288 -18.25 -21.48 24.44
CA GLU A 288 -19.26 -20.65 25.15
C GLU A 288 -20.38 -20.02 24.28
N GLY A 289 -20.42 -20.23 22.96
CA GLY A 289 -21.56 -19.77 22.13
C GLY A 289 -21.16 -19.16 20.79
N CYS A 290 -20.53 -19.96 19.93
CA CYS A 290 -20.08 -19.51 18.60
C CYS A 290 -21.28 -19.15 17.71
N SER A 291 -21.20 -18.03 17.00
CA SER A 291 -22.09 -17.76 15.87
C SER A 291 -21.73 -18.67 14.71
N ALA A 292 -22.53 -19.72 14.50
CA ALA A 292 -22.32 -20.64 13.38
C ALA A 292 -22.44 -19.91 12.03
N SER A 293 -23.32 -18.90 11.93
CA SER A 293 -23.57 -18.11 10.72
C SER A 293 -22.36 -17.26 10.31
N VAL A 294 -21.71 -16.57 11.26
CA VAL A 294 -20.49 -15.79 10.98
C VAL A 294 -19.37 -16.71 10.53
N LYS A 295 -19.18 -17.84 11.23
CA LYS A 295 -18.14 -18.84 10.90
C LYS A 295 -18.33 -19.41 9.49
N THR A 296 -19.54 -19.85 9.14
CA THR A 296 -19.81 -20.43 7.81
C THR A 296 -19.68 -19.39 6.71
N THR A 297 -20.11 -18.15 6.97
CA THR A 297 -20.00 -17.05 6.01
C THR A 297 -18.54 -16.70 5.76
N ALA A 298 -17.73 -16.60 6.81
CA ALA A 298 -16.29 -16.34 6.71
C ALA A 298 -15.57 -17.38 5.85
N LEU A 299 -15.85 -18.65 6.10
CA LEU A 299 -15.25 -19.73 5.32
C LEU A 299 -15.71 -19.69 3.86
N ALA A 300 -17.01 -19.49 3.61
CA ALA A 300 -17.57 -19.43 2.27
C ALA A 300 -16.98 -18.26 1.45
N LEU A 301 -17.02 -17.04 2.00
CA LEU A 301 -16.48 -15.86 1.32
C LEU A 301 -14.97 -15.97 1.11
N GLY A 302 -14.24 -16.47 2.11
CA GLY A 302 -12.79 -16.73 2.03
C GLY A 302 -12.40 -17.70 0.91
N ILE A 303 -13.11 -18.83 0.80
CA ILE A 303 -12.87 -19.80 -0.28
C ILE A 303 -13.20 -19.18 -1.64
N VAL A 304 -14.35 -18.52 -1.76
CA VAL A 304 -14.80 -17.92 -3.02
C VAL A 304 -13.80 -16.87 -3.52
N ILE A 305 -13.35 -15.96 -2.65
CA ILE A 305 -12.42 -14.91 -3.06
C ILE A 305 -11.05 -15.47 -3.44
N TYR A 306 -10.53 -16.50 -2.75
CA TYR A 306 -9.28 -17.13 -3.15
C TYR A 306 -9.39 -17.89 -4.47
N CYS A 307 -10.51 -18.59 -4.70
CA CYS A 307 -10.77 -19.23 -6.00
C CYS A 307 -10.77 -18.19 -7.13
N PHE A 308 -11.48 -17.07 -6.97
CA PHE A 308 -11.47 -16.00 -7.98
C PHE A 308 -10.10 -15.35 -8.13
N THR A 309 -9.37 -15.15 -7.04
CA THR A 309 -8.01 -14.56 -7.06
C THR A 309 -7.06 -15.46 -7.84
N PHE A 310 -7.08 -16.77 -7.58
CA PHE A 310 -6.28 -17.76 -8.27
C PHE A 310 -6.65 -17.86 -9.77
N LEU A 311 -7.94 -17.94 -10.09
CA LEU A 311 -8.42 -17.94 -11.47
C LEU A 311 -7.98 -16.66 -12.21
N THR A 312 -8.05 -15.50 -11.55
CA THR A 312 -7.63 -14.23 -12.14
C THR A 312 -6.12 -14.21 -12.38
N ALA A 313 -5.32 -14.70 -11.43
CA ALA A 313 -3.88 -14.81 -11.57
C ALA A 313 -3.48 -15.74 -12.74
N LEU A 314 -4.20 -16.85 -12.94
CA LEU A 314 -3.96 -17.76 -14.05
C LEU A 314 -4.40 -17.20 -15.40
N LEU A 315 -5.69 -16.83 -15.52
CA LEU A 315 -6.31 -16.43 -16.78
C LEU A 315 -5.81 -15.07 -17.27
N TYR A 316 -5.50 -14.16 -16.34
CA TYR A 316 -5.05 -12.80 -16.63
C TYR A 316 -3.62 -12.56 -16.15
N SER A 317 -2.77 -13.60 -16.12
CA SER A 317 -1.35 -13.53 -15.73
C SER A 317 -0.60 -12.36 -16.38
N LYS A 318 -0.84 -12.09 -17.67
CA LYS A 318 -0.26 -10.95 -18.40
C LYS A 318 -0.75 -9.58 -17.91
N GLN A 319 -1.98 -9.46 -17.44
CA GLN A 319 -2.54 -8.20 -16.91
C GLN A 319 -2.16 -8.03 -15.44
N VAL A 320 -2.10 -9.12 -14.67
CA VAL A 320 -1.61 -9.11 -13.29
C VAL A 320 -0.14 -8.70 -13.27
N CYS A 321 0.67 -9.27 -14.16
CA CYS A 321 2.11 -8.96 -14.28
C CYS A 321 2.42 -7.93 -15.38
N PHE A 322 1.46 -7.09 -15.79
CA PHE A 322 1.52 -6.26 -17.01
C PHE A 322 2.78 -5.39 -17.13
N SER A 323 3.40 -5.06 -16.01
CA SER A 323 4.57 -4.18 -15.94
C SER A 323 5.90 -4.93 -15.78
N ILE A 324 5.90 -6.24 -15.57
CA ILE A 324 7.10 -6.98 -15.15
C ILE A 324 7.84 -7.57 -16.35
N ARG A 325 9.09 -7.16 -16.56
CA ARG A 325 9.96 -7.84 -17.53
C ARG A 325 10.39 -9.19 -16.94
N LYS A 326 10.32 -10.27 -17.74
CA LYS A 326 11.14 -11.47 -17.49
C LYS A 326 12.61 -11.00 -17.58
N GLY A 327 13.25 -10.83 -16.44
CA GLY A 327 14.69 -10.59 -16.38
C GLY A 327 15.41 -11.74 -17.10
N PHE A 328 16.34 -11.38 -17.97
CA PHE A 328 17.42 -12.27 -18.38
C PHE A 328 18.35 -12.50 -17.19
#